data_AF-A0AAN4ZF48-F1
#
_entry.id   AF-A0AAN4ZF48-F1
#
_cell.length_a   1.000
_cell.length_b   1.000
_cell.length_c   1.000
_cell.angle_alpha   90.00
_cell.angle_beta   90.00
_cell.angle_gamma   90.00
#
_symmetry.space_group_name_H-M   'P 1'
#
loop_
_entity.id
_entity.type
_entity.pdbx_description
1 polymer ?
#
loop_
_entity_poly.entity_id
_entity_poly.type
_entity_poly.pdbx_seq_one_letter_code
_entity_poly.pdbx_strand_id
1 'polypeptide(L)'
;THCKDTEGAYECPCKPGYERGNSSLACDDTNECEKNTTTCGVLHKCHNIPASYECICAPGYELLAGSDKKVCVDTDECALSPPPCNPNANCKNTEGSFECACKEGYKG
;
A
#
# COMPACT_ATOMS: atom_id res chain seq x y z
N THR A 1 10.80 -6.68 27.61
CA THR A 1 12.07 -6.50 26.85
C THR A 1 13.12 -7.26 27.62
N HIS A 2 13.60 -8.39 27.10
CA HIS A 2 14.56 -9.24 27.80
C HIS A 2 15.94 -8.89 27.24
N CYS A 3 16.67 -8.03 27.94
CA CYS A 3 18.03 -7.67 27.57
C CYS A 3 18.96 -8.78 28.03
N LYS A 4 19.88 -9.19 27.16
CA LYS A 4 20.87 -10.20 27.48
C LYS A 4 22.11 -9.47 27.99
N ASP A 5 22.50 -9.75 29.22
CA ASP A 5 23.78 -9.28 29.75
C ASP A 5 24.91 -10.04 29.04
N THR A 6 25.84 -9.28 28.47
CA THR A 6 27.11 -9.76 27.93
C THR A 6 28.24 -9.26 28.83
N GLU A 7 29.41 -9.89 28.78
CA GLU A 7 30.54 -9.54 29.64
C GLU A 7 31.07 -8.12 29.28
N GLY A 8 30.53 -7.10 29.96
CA GLY A 8 30.86 -5.68 29.76
C GLY A 8 29.80 -4.81 29.06
N ALA A 9 28.65 -5.36 28.62
CA ALA A 9 27.57 -4.60 27.99
C ALA A 9 26.19 -5.27 28.12
N TYR A 10 25.09 -4.51 28.04
CA TYR A 10 23.73 -5.05 27.91
C TYR A 10 23.31 -4.99 26.43
N GLU A 11 22.97 -6.14 25.84
CA GLU A 11 22.38 -6.17 24.51
C GLU A 11 20.86 -6.33 24.64
N CYS A 12 20.11 -5.27 24.33
CA CYS A 12 18.67 -5.36 24.14
C CYS A 12 18.39 -5.60 22.65
N PRO A 13 18.16 -6.85 22.20
CA PRO A 13 17.75 -7.08 20.82
C PRO A 13 16.38 -6.44 20.59
N CYS A 14 16.22 -5.81 19.43
CA CYS A 14 14.93 -5.30 18.99
C CYS A 14 13.95 -6.46 18.75
N LYS A 15 12.65 -6.18 18.89
CA LYS A 15 11.61 -7.17 18.53
C LYS A 15 11.70 -7.48 17.04
N PRO A 16 11.22 -8.65 16.58
CA PRO A 16 11.06 -8.91 15.15
C PRO A 16 10.31 -7.76 14.46
N GLY A 17 10.79 -7.34 13.29
CA GLY A 17 10.25 -6.20 12.56
C GLY A 17 10.81 -4.83 12.97
N TYR A 18 11.75 -4.78 13.93
CA TYR A 18 12.40 -3.53 14.35
C TYR A 18 13.92 -3.64 14.21
N GLU A 19 14.56 -2.53 13.84
CA GLU A 19 16.00 -2.40 13.72
C GLU A 19 16.57 -1.33 14.66
N ARG A 20 17.88 -1.39 14.91
CA ARG A 20 18.55 -0.44 15.80
C ARG A 20 18.59 0.92 15.12
N GLY A 21 17.91 1.89 15.72
CA GLY A 21 17.86 3.26 15.25
C GLY A 21 19.18 4.01 15.48
N ASN A 22 19.21 5.28 15.04
CA ASN A 22 20.37 6.17 15.21
C ASN A 22 20.68 6.51 16.69
N SER A 23 19.74 6.24 17.61
CA SER A 23 19.96 6.33 19.05
C SER A 23 20.13 4.94 19.63
N SER A 24 21.23 4.70 20.35
CA SER A 24 21.67 3.38 20.83
C SER A 24 20.70 2.61 21.76
N LEU A 25 19.55 3.20 22.10
CA LEU A 25 18.48 2.62 22.92
C LEU A 25 17.11 2.57 22.21
N ALA A 26 16.99 3.08 20.99
CA ALA A 26 15.75 3.09 20.22
C ALA A 26 15.73 1.96 19.19
N CYS A 27 14.60 1.26 19.14
CA CYS A 27 14.28 0.31 18.08
C CYS A 27 13.29 0.97 17.16
N ASP A 28 13.73 1.29 15.95
CA ASP A 28 12.88 1.87 14.91
C ASP A 28 12.24 0.75 14.11
N ASP A 29 11.02 0.99 13.64
CA ASP A 29 10.31 0.05 12.80
C ASP A 29 11.08 -0.18 11.49
N THR A 30 11.24 -1.43 11.10
CA THR A 30 11.89 -1.75 9.83
C THR A 30 10.93 -1.44 8.70
N ASN A 31 11.30 -0.50 7.82
CA ASN A 31 10.48 -0.23 6.65
C ASN A 31 10.76 -1.25 5.53
N GLU A 32 10.00 -2.35 5.48
CA GLU A 32 10.19 -3.36 4.43
C GLU A 32 9.86 -2.84 3.02
N CYS A 33 9.02 -1.79 2.92
CA CYS A 33 8.67 -1.15 1.65
C CYS A 33 9.83 -0.35 1.04
N GLU A 34 10.76 0.15 1.86
CA GLU A 34 11.97 0.84 1.38
C GLU A 34 13.16 -0.11 1.19
N LYS A 35 13.18 -1.23 1.91
CA LYS A 35 14.27 -2.22 1.81
C LYS A 35 14.18 -3.12 0.59
N ASN A 36 12.98 -3.41 0.09
CA ASN A 36 12.81 -4.28 -1.08
C ASN A 36 11.62 -3.82 -1.93
N THR A 37 11.91 -3.44 -3.17
CA THR A 37 10.92 -2.92 -4.14
C THR A 37 10.03 -4.02 -4.74
N THR A 38 10.35 -5.29 -4.51
CA THR A 38 9.62 -6.47 -5.01
C THR A 38 8.90 -7.23 -3.89
N THR A 39 8.78 -6.63 -2.70
CA THR A 39 8.14 -7.24 -1.53
C THR A 39 6.68 -7.61 -1.76
N CYS A 40 5.98 -6.86 -2.62
CA CYS A 40 4.59 -7.12 -2.99
C CYS A 40 4.49 -7.54 -4.47
N GLY A 41 3.46 -8.33 -4.80
CA GLY A 41 3.20 -8.78 -6.16
C GLY A 41 2.79 -7.64 -7.12
N VAL A 42 2.68 -7.96 -8.41
CA VAL A 42 2.17 -7.02 -9.43
C VAL A 42 0.77 -6.53 -9.01
N LEU A 43 0.47 -5.24 -9.23
CA LEU A 43 -0.77 -4.56 -8.82
C LEU A 43 -0.98 -4.39 -7.31
N HIS A 44 0.05 -4.62 -6.48
CA HIS A 44 0.00 -4.37 -5.05
C HIS A 44 0.93 -3.22 -4.65
N LYS A 45 0.50 -2.43 -3.68
CA LYS A 45 1.28 -1.40 -3.02
C LYS A 45 1.67 -1.89 -1.62
N CYS A 46 2.93 -1.71 -1.27
CA CYS A 46 3.41 -1.99 0.08
C CYS A 46 2.95 -0.90 1.05
N HIS A 47 2.42 -1.30 2.20
CA HIS A 47 2.08 -0.43 3.32
C HIS A 47 2.85 -0.89 4.56
N ASN A 48 3.76 -0.04 5.03
CA ASN A 48 4.58 -0.32 6.20
C ASN A 48 3.74 -0.15 7.48
N ILE A 49 3.79 -1.14 8.37
CA ILE A 49 3.03 -1.13 9.64
C ILE A 49 3.97 -1.45 10.81
N PRO A 50 3.67 -1.03 12.05
CA PRO A 50 4.54 -1.36 13.18
C PRO A 50 4.79 -2.87 13.30
N ALA A 51 6.06 -3.26 13.33
CA ALA A 51 6.58 -4.63 13.37
C ALA A 51 6.48 -5.44 12.06
N SER A 52 5.94 -4.91 10.95
CA SER A 52 5.76 -5.65 9.70
C SER A 52 5.35 -4.76 8.50
N TYR A 53 4.82 -5.39 7.45
CA TYR A 53 4.21 -4.70 6.32
C TYR A 53 2.97 -5.47 5.85
N GLU A 54 2.09 -4.77 5.14
CA GLU A 54 0.99 -5.38 4.40
C GLU A 54 1.04 -4.99 2.92
N CYS A 55 0.65 -5.93 2.06
CA CYS A 55 0.47 -5.66 0.64
C CYS A 55 -1.01 -5.42 0.37
N ILE A 56 -1.35 -4.17 0.04
CA ILE A 56 -2.71 -3.77 -0.35
C ILE A 56 -2.77 -3.63 -1.86
N CYS A 57 -3.97 -3.65 -2.45
CA CYS A 57 -4.09 -3.37 -3.88
C CYS A 57 -3.59 -1.96 -4.20
N ALA A 58 -2.98 -1.81 -5.38
CA ALA A 58 -2.58 -0.51 -5.90
C ALA A 58 -3.80 0.42 -6.02
N PRO A 59 -3.62 1.75 -5.99
CA PRO A 59 -4.71 2.69 -6.25
C PRO A 59 -5.42 2.37 -7.58
N GLY A 60 -6.75 2.43 -7.59
CA GLY A 60 -7.57 2.01 -8.74
C GLY A 60 -7.91 0.52 -8.75
N TYR A 61 -7.41 -0.28 -7.80
CA TYR A 61 -7.69 -1.72 -7.74
C TYR A 61 -8.35 -2.13 -6.42
N GLU A 62 -9.20 -3.14 -6.48
CA GLU A 62 -9.87 -3.75 -5.33
C GLU A 62 -9.56 -5.24 -5.20
N LEU A 63 -9.62 -5.75 -3.97
CA LEU A 63 -9.42 -7.17 -3.70
C LEU A 63 -10.62 -7.97 -4.22
N LEU A 64 -10.35 -8.92 -5.11
CA LEU A 64 -11.38 -9.83 -5.61
C LEU A 64 -11.93 -10.67 -4.45
N ALA A 65 -13.24 -10.58 -4.20
CA ALA A 65 -13.90 -11.35 -3.16
C ALA A 65 -13.67 -12.86 -3.38
N GLY A 66 -13.19 -13.54 -2.33
CA GLY A 66 -12.89 -14.98 -2.39
C GLY A 66 -11.48 -15.35 -2.89
N SER A 67 -10.60 -14.38 -3.15
CA SER A 67 -9.24 -14.63 -3.67
C SER A 67 -8.12 -14.72 -2.61
N ASP A 68 -8.45 -15.01 -1.35
CA ASP A 68 -7.48 -15.05 -0.23
C ASP A 68 -6.55 -13.82 -0.14
N LYS A 69 -7.06 -12.64 -0.53
CA LYS A 69 -6.32 -11.37 -0.58
C LYS A 69 -5.10 -11.35 -1.53
N LYS A 70 -5.12 -12.18 -2.59
CA LYS A 70 -4.00 -12.29 -3.54
C LYS A 70 -4.26 -11.68 -4.91
N VAL A 71 -5.52 -11.45 -5.25
CA VAL A 71 -5.91 -10.98 -6.58
C VAL A 71 -6.52 -9.59 -6.45
N CYS A 72 -5.86 -8.63 -7.07
CA CYS A 72 -6.36 -7.28 -7.27
C CYS A 72 -6.96 -7.18 -8.66
N VAL A 73 -8.18 -6.66 -8.74
CA VAL A 73 -8.87 -6.37 -10.00
C VAL A 73 -9.10 -4.87 -10.10
N ASP A 74 -9.08 -4.39 -11.34
CA ASP A 74 -9.35 -2.99 -11.63
C ASP A 74 -10.74 -2.59 -11.14
N THR A 75 -10.81 -1.45 -10.46
CA THR A 75 -12.07 -0.89 -9.96
C THR A 75 -12.72 -0.12 -11.09
N ASP A 76 -13.92 -0.53 -11.51
CA ASP A 76 -14.66 0.26 -12.50
C ASP A 76 -15.21 1.54 -11.85
N GLU A 77 -14.43 2.63 -11.90
CA GLU A 77 -14.86 3.87 -11.26
C GLU A 77 -16.08 4.48 -11.96
N CYS A 78 -16.32 4.15 -13.23
CA CYS A 78 -17.50 4.60 -13.97
C CYS A 78 -18.80 3.91 -13.51
N ALA A 79 -18.70 2.72 -12.92
CA ALA A 79 -19.82 1.99 -12.34
C ALA A 79 -20.15 2.46 -10.91
N LEU A 80 -19.34 3.33 -10.30
CA LEU A 80 -19.61 3.89 -8.99
C LEU A 80 -20.82 4.84 -9.01
N SER A 81 -21.46 4.98 -7.84
CA SER A 81 -22.61 5.86 -7.66
C SER A 81 -22.35 6.86 -6.53
N PRO A 82 -22.19 8.16 -6.81
CA PRO A 82 -22.20 8.77 -8.14
C PRO A 82 -20.93 8.47 -8.96
N PRO A 83 -21.00 8.50 -10.30
CA PRO A 83 -19.81 8.37 -11.14
C PRO A 83 -18.88 9.57 -10.94
N PRO A 84 -17.56 9.41 -11.12
CA PRO A 84 -16.57 10.45 -10.82
C PRO A 84 -16.55 11.58 -11.85
N CYS A 85 -17.03 11.33 -13.07
CA CYS A 85 -17.07 12.32 -14.14
C CYS A 85 -18.23 13.31 -13.98
N ASN A 86 -18.06 14.50 -14.56
CA ASN A 86 -19.14 15.48 -14.69
C ASN A 86 -20.34 14.87 -15.47
N PRO A 87 -21.60 15.21 -15.14
CA PRO A 87 -22.77 14.75 -15.90
C PRO A 87 -22.72 15.04 -17.41
N ASN A 88 -21.97 16.06 -17.84
CA ASN A 88 -21.74 16.42 -19.24
C ASN A 88 -20.46 15.80 -19.85
N ALA A 89 -19.85 14.83 -19.17
CA ALA A 89 -18.74 14.05 -19.67
C ALA A 89 -19.13 12.56 -19.77
N ASN A 90 -18.52 11.85 -20.71
CA ASN A 90 -18.54 10.40 -20.79
C ASN A 90 -17.41 9.85 -19.93
N CYS A 91 -17.71 8.86 -19.10
CA CYS A 91 -16.72 8.13 -18.31
C CYS A 91 -16.24 6.91 -19.10
N LYS A 92 -14.94 6.69 -19.14
CA LYS A 92 -14.30 5.50 -19.70
C LYS A 92 -13.37 4.91 -18.65
N ASN A 93 -13.66 3.69 -18.22
CA ASN A 93 -12.80 2.97 -17.30
C ASN A 93 -11.48 2.59 -18.00
N THR A 94 -10.36 2.66 -17.28
CA THR A 94 -9.01 2.34 -17.76
C THR A 94 -8.26 1.54 -16.70
N GLU A 95 -7.20 0.84 -17.07
CA GLU A 95 -6.47 0.03 -16.09
C GLU A 95 -5.81 0.91 -15.01
N GLY A 96 -6.30 0.81 -13.78
CA GLY A 96 -5.90 1.55 -12.59
C GLY A 96 -6.47 2.98 -12.45
N SER A 97 -7.41 3.40 -13.29
CA SER A 97 -8.00 4.75 -13.27
C SER A 97 -9.20 4.87 -14.22
N PHE A 98 -9.80 6.05 -14.34
CA PHE A 98 -10.77 6.39 -15.37
C PHE A 98 -10.37 7.63 -16.17
N GLU A 99 -10.96 7.78 -17.35
CA GLU A 99 -10.87 8.98 -18.19
C GLU A 99 -12.26 9.61 -18.35
N CYS A 100 -12.36 10.93 -18.20
CA CYS A 100 -13.56 11.70 -18.50
C CYS A 100 -13.38 12.49 -19.80
N ALA A 101 -14.22 12.22 -20.79
CA ALA A 101 -14.24 12.98 -22.04
C ALA A 101 -15.49 13.87 -22.12
N CYS A 102 -15.33 15.17 -22.37
CA CYS A 102 -16.49 16.05 -22.57
C CYS A 102 -17.39 15.54 -23.69
N LYS A 103 -18.71 15.58 -23.46
CA LYS A 103 -19.69 15.30 -24.52
C LYS A 103 -19.57 16.36 -25.63
N GLU A 104 -20.03 16.00 -26.82
CA GLU A 104 -20.01 16.90 -27.98
C GLU A 104 -20.67 18.25 -27.63
N GLY A 105 -19.98 19.36 -27.92
CA GLY A 105 -20.42 20.72 -27.59
C GLY A 105 -20.02 21.25 -26.21
N TYR A 106 -19.43 20.42 -25.34
CA TYR A 106 -18.94 20.82 -24.01
C TYR A 106 -17.42 20.95 -24.00
N LYS A 107 -16.90 21.79 -23.08
CA LYS A 107 -15.46 21.97 -22.82
C LYS A 107 -15.23 21.95 -21.30
N GLY A 108 -14.09 21.43 -20.88
CA GLY A 108 -13.67 21.28 -19.49
C GLY A 108 -12.18 21.49 -19.34
#